data_AF-A0A831ZDF1-F1
#
_entry.id   AF-A0A831ZDF1-F1
#
_cell.length_a   1.000
_cell.length_b   1.000
_cell.length_c   1.000
_cell.angle_alpha   90.00
_cell.angle_beta   90.00
_cell.angle_gamma   90.00
#
_symmetry.space_group_name_H-M   'P 1'
#
loop_
_entity.id
_entity.type
_entity.pdbx_description
1 polymer ?
#
loop_
_entity_poly.entity_id
_entity_poly.type
_entity_poly.pdbx_seq_one_letter_code
_entity_poly.pdbx_strand_id
1 'polypeptide(L)' 'MFNQSPLEMQDFWNIQYFHGILPPRVVTSEEAMLRFVANTPGAIGYVLSCHLDNRVKSVLTFSLNRHDCKY' A
#
# COMPACT_ATOMS: atom_id res chain seq x y z
N MET A 1 2.10 13.03 -10.84
CA MET A 1 2.33 11.62 -11.18
C MET A 1 1.05 10.85 -10.86
N PHE A 2 0.10 10.87 -11.80
CA PHE A 2 -1.18 10.16 -11.72
C PHE A 2 -1.47 9.64 -13.14
N ASN A 3 -2.23 8.56 -13.27
CA ASN A 3 -2.60 7.94 -14.57
C ASN A 3 -1.44 7.28 -15.34
N GLN A 4 -0.44 6.73 -14.65
CA GLN A 4 0.57 5.85 -15.25
C GLN A 4 0.18 4.40 -15.01
N SER A 5 0.48 3.53 -15.98
CA SER A 5 0.41 2.08 -15.80
C SER A 5 1.45 1.60 -14.78
N PRO A 6 1.28 0.41 -14.19
CA PRO A 6 2.27 -0.17 -13.27
C PRO A 6 3.67 -0.28 -13.89
N LEU A 7 3.75 -0.58 -15.20
CA LEU A 7 5.02 -0.70 -15.91
C LEU A 7 5.72 0.67 -16.04
N GLU A 8 4.98 1.70 -16.46
CA GLU A 8 5.53 3.06 -16.55
C GLU A 8 6.01 3.58 -15.19
N MET A 9 5.30 3.23 -14.11
CA MET A 9 5.71 3.60 -12.76
C MET A 9 6.98 2.86 -12.33
N GLN A 10 7.14 1.59 -12.71
CA GLN A 10 8.35 0.83 -12.47
C GLN A 10 9.55 1.41 -13.22
N ASP A 11 9.38 1.73 -14.51
CA ASP A 11 10.43 2.36 -15.31
C ASP A 11 10.84 3.73 -14.78
N PHE A 12 9.88 4.54 -14.32
CA PHE A 12 10.17 5.81 -13.66
C PHE A 12 11.09 5.61 -12.45
N TRP A 13 10.74 4.69 -11.54
CA TRP A 13 11.53 4.44 -10.35
C TRP A 13 12.90 3.83 -10.65
N ASN A 14 13.03 3.02 -11.71
CA ASN A 14 14.31 2.53 -12.19
C ASN A 14 15.24 3.69 -12.59
N ILE A 15 14.73 4.69 -13.30
CA ILE A 15 15.50 5.89 -13.65
C ILE A 15 15.88 6.68 -12.39
N GLN A 16 14.92 6.95 -11.49
CA GLN A 16 15.17 7.70 -10.25
C GLN A 16 16.26 7.04 -9.38
N TYR A 17 16.27 5.71 -9.33
CA TYR A 17 17.28 4.95 -8.61
C TYR A 17 18.70 5.25 -9.11
N PHE A 18 18.92 5.34 -10.44
CA PHE A 18 20.22 5.73 -11.00
C PHE A 18 20.62 7.18 -10.72
N HIS A 19 19.67 8.02 -10.31
CA HIS A 19 19.91 9.37 -9.81
C HIS A 19 20.10 9.42 -8.28
N GLY A 20 20.16 8.26 -7.60
CA GLY A 20 20.32 8.17 -6.15
C GLY A 20 19.04 8.43 -5.35
N ILE A 21 17.88 8.52 -6.02
CA ILE A 21 16.58 8.72 -5.39
C ILE A 21 15.91 7.36 -5.21
N LEU A 22 15.68 6.98 -3.95
CA LEU A 22 15.08 5.69 -3.63
C LEU A 22 13.56 5.69 -3.86
N PRO A 23 12.99 4.58 -4.34
CA PRO A 23 11.54 4.45 -4.41
C PRO A 23 10.91 4.47 -3.01
N PRO A 24 9.62 4.82 -2.92
CA PRO A 24 8.84 4.68 -1.70
C PRO A 24 8.90 3.23 -1.23
N ARG A 25 8.83 3.05 0.09
CA ARG A 25 8.78 1.71 0.67
C ARG A 25 7.56 0.97 0.12
N VAL A 26 7.79 -0.24 -0.37
CA VAL A 26 6.75 -1.19 -0.76
C VAL A 26 6.67 -2.32 0.26
N VAL A 27 5.46 -2.79 0.54
CA VAL A 27 5.18 -3.98 1.37
C VAL A 27 4.25 -4.89 0.60
N THR A 28 4.40 -6.20 0.79
CA THR A 28 3.73 -7.22 -0.05
C THR A 28 2.65 -8.02 0.68
N SER A 29 2.37 -7.71 1.95
CA SER A 29 1.32 -8.37 2.72
C SER A 29 0.55 -7.40 3.61
N GLU A 30 -0.67 -7.79 3.94
CA GLU A 30 -1.61 -7.03 4.73
C GLU A 30 -1.07 -6.81 6.14
N GLU A 31 -0.47 -7.84 6.74
CA GLU A 31 0.21 -7.72 8.03
C GLU A 31 1.38 -6.72 7.98
N ALA A 32 2.18 -6.74 6.90
CA ALA A 32 3.26 -5.78 6.73
C ALA A 32 2.73 -4.35 6.53
N MET A 33 1.59 -4.20 5.84
CA MET A 33 0.89 -2.92 5.69
C MET A 33 0.40 -2.36 7.03
N LEU A 34 -0.26 -3.19 7.85
CA LEU A 34 -0.75 -2.79 9.18
C LEU A 34 0.39 -2.32 10.07
N ARG A 35 1.51 -3.06 10.12
CA ARG A 35 2.72 -2.65 10.86
C ARG A 35 3.30 -1.36 10.31
N PHE A 36 3.34 -1.19 8.99
CA PHE A 36 3.89 0.00 8.37
C PHE A 36 3.10 1.25 8.75
N VAL A 37 1.76 1.20 8.60
CA VAL A 37 0.88 2.33 8.93
C VAL A 37 0.91 2.63 10.44
N ALA A 38 0.86 1.61 11.29
CA ALA A 38 0.88 1.78 12.74
C ALA A 38 2.17 2.47 13.25
N ASN A 39 3.30 2.26 12.59
CA ASN A 39 4.59 2.81 12.98
C ASN A 39 5.01 4.07 12.21
N THR A 40 4.21 4.52 11.23
CA THR A 40 4.56 5.65 10.36
C THR A 40 3.47 6.74 10.45
N PRO A 41 3.65 7.78 11.28
CA PRO A 41 2.67 8.84 11.41
C PRO A 41 2.30 9.49 10.07
N GLY A 42 1.00 9.56 9.78
CA GLY A 42 0.47 10.13 8.53
C GLY A 42 0.43 9.18 7.34
N ALA A 43 0.89 7.93 7.48
CA ALA A 43 0.77 6.94 6.42
C ALA A 43 -0.69 6.48 6.23
N ILE A 44 -1.05 6.15 4.98
CA ILE A 44 -2.33 5.54 4.60
C ILE A 44 -2.01 4.27 3.82
N GLY A 45 -2.74 3.20 4.11
CA GLY A 45 -2.62 1.91 3.42
C GLY A 45 -3.99 1.34 3.05
N TYR A 46 -4.00 0.43 2.10
CA TYR A 46 -5.19 -0.34 1.71
C TYR A 46 -5.05 -1.77 2.23
N VAL A 47 -6.10 -2.26 2.88
CA VAL A 47 -6.19 -3.65 3.36
C VAL A 47 -7.61 -4.14 3.14
N LEU A 48 -7.77 -5.46 3.06
CA LEU A 48 -9.09 -6.09 3.12
C LEU A 48 -9.69 -5.90 4.51
N SER A 49 -10.99 -5.61 4.58
CA SER A 49 -11.67 -5.25 5.83
C SER A 49 -11.52 -6.30 6.95
N CYS A 50 -11.39 -7.58 6.63
CA CYS A 50 -11.19 -8.63 7.63
C CYS A 50 -9.79 -8.69 8.25
N HIS A 51 -8.79 -8.10 7.60
CA HIS A 51 -7.43 -8.02 8.14
C HIS A 51 -7.26 -6.79 9.04
N LEU A 52 -8.25 -5.90 9.10
CA LEU A 52 -8.20 -4.72 9.96
C LEU A 52 -8.16 -5.13 11.44
N ASP A 53 -7.24 -4.53 12.20
CA ASP A 53 -7.15 -4.71 13.64
C ASP A 53 -6.99 -3.36 14.38
N ASN A 54 -6.81 -3.45 15.70
CA ASN A 54 -6.77 -2.29 16.60
C ASN A 54 -5.51 -1.40 16.46
N ARG A 55 -4.52 -1.79 15.63
CA ARG A 55 -3.29 -1.01 15.42
C ARG A 55 -3.50 0.20 14.52
N VAL A 56 -4.57 0.21 13.71
CA VAL A 56 -4.87 1.27 12.75
C VAL A 56 -6.35 1.67 12.81
N LYS A 57 -6.69 2.81 12.19
CA LYS A 57 -8.08 3.27 12.07
C LYS A 57 -8.50 3.31 10.61
N SER A 58 -9.70 2.80 10.31
CA SER A 58 -10.30 2.95 8.99
C SER A 58 -10.76 4.41 8.79
N VAL A 59 -10.36 5.00 7.67
CA VAL A 59 -10.79 6.35 7.24
C VAL A 59 -11.75 6.31 6.05
N LEU A 60 -11.77 5.20 5.30
CA LEU A 60 -12.64 4.96 4.15
C LEU A 60 -12.89 3.46 4.02
N THR A 61 -14.14 3.08 3.72
CA THR A 61 -14.51 1.68 3.46
C THR A 61 -15.47 1.63 2.29
N PHE A 62 -15.27 0.67 1.39
CA PHE A 62 -16.11 0.45 0.23
C PHE A 62 -16.19 -1.04 -0.07
N SER A 63 -17.31 -1.46 -0.67
CA SER A 63 -17.54 -2.86 -1.02
C SER A 63 -16.77 -3.22 -2.28
N LEU A 64 -15.95 -4.27 -2.19
CA LEU A 64 -15.37 -4.93 -3.36
C LEU A 64 -16.33 -6.00 -3.87
N ASN A 65 -16.43 -6.18 -5.18
CA ASN A 65 -17.20 -7.28 -5.81
C ASN A 65 -16.56 -8.67 -5.60
N ARG A 66 -15.51 -8.76 -4.78
CA ARG A 66 -14.70 -9.96 -4.57
C ARG A 66 -14.77 -10.36 -3.10
N HIS A 67 -15.13 -11.62 -2.86
CA HIS A 67 -15.29 -12.20 -1.53
C HIS A 67 -13.95 -12.68 -0.94
N ASP A 68 -12.98 -11.79 -0.77
CA ASP A 68 -11.65 -12.22 -0.30
C ASP A 68 -11.49 -11.97 1.19
N CYS A 69 -12.07 -12.90 1.96
CA CYS A 69 -11.70 -13.27 3.33
C CYS A 69 -12.09 -14.75 3.56
N LYS A 70 -11.64 -15.67 2.69
CA LYS A 70 -11.69 -17.11 2.98
C LYS A 70 -10.27 -17.59 3.25
N TYR A 71 -10.14 -18.38 4.31
CA TYR A 71 -8.96 -19.18 4.64
C TYR A 71 -8.51 -20.04 3.46
#